data_AF-A0A1W9PAZ5-F1
#
_entry.id   AF-A0A1W9PAZ5-F1
#
_cell.length_a   1.000
_cell.length_b   1.000
_cell.length_c   1.000
_cell.angle_alpha   90.00
_cell.angle_beta   90.00
_cell.angle_gamma   90.00
#
_symmetry.space_group_name_H-M   'P 1'
#
loop_
_entity.id
_entity.type
_entity.pdbx_description
1 polymer ?
#
loop_
_entity_poly.entity_id
_entity_poly.type
_entity_poly.pdbx_seq_one_letter_code
_entity_poly.pdbx_strand_id
1 'polypeptide(L)'
;MAKTVKKKKITRHELKEDRFLETTKDFITFFRANSSRIILTVIILAVVAIGVRVYLSNKKSSEEKARIKMLYADNIYENGNFKDAVVAYQDIIKVYGGTKSAQRATLFLANSYFFSGDMDNALDYYNKAYKLLKKNPNLASAALMGVGSVYEQKGSFDEAIKYYDEVITDYKDTPARIDALFAKARCLEFSNRFADAIKVYEQIKMDYPDATFTNDATQRITFLRGAVESQRIEKGQ
;
A
#
# COMPACT_ATOMS: atom_id res chain seq x y z
N MET A 1 -46.70 -60.95 51.25
CA MET A 1 -45.77 -60.19 52.11
C MET A 1 -44.72 -59.52 51.22
N ALA A 2 -44.79 -58.20 51.10
CA ALA A 2 -43.89 -57.40 50.29
C ALA A 2 -42.49 -57.38 50.92
N LYS A 3 -41.45 -57.78 50.18
CA LYS A 3 -40.06 -57.64 50.63
C LYS A 3 -39.67 -56.17 50.52
N THR A 4 -39.50 -55.52 51.67
CA THR A 4 -39.06 -54.13 51.79
C THR A 4 -37.63 -53.99 51.26
N VAL A 5 -37.47 -53.40 50.08
CA VAL A 5 -36.16 -53.08 49.52
C VAL A 5 -35.56 -51.90 50.30
N LYS A 6 -34.53 -52.16 51.12
CA LYS A 6 -33.77 -51.09 51.79
C LYS A 6 -33.07 -50.21 50.74
N LYS A 7 -33.54 -48.97 50.56
CA LYS A 7 -32.86 -47.95 49.75
C LYS A 7 -31.55 -47.54 50.44
N LYS A 8 -30.42 -47.92 49.84
CA LYS A 8 -29.07 -47.51 50.24
C LYS A 8 -28.92 -45.99 50.02
N LYS A 9 -28.55 -45.21 51.05
CA LYS A 9 -28.29 -43.76 50.91
C LYS A 9 -26.92 -43.58 50.25
N ILE A 10 -26.92 -43.22 48.98
CA ILE A 10 -25.70 -42.92 48.20
C ILE A 10 -25.21 -41.53 48.60
N THR A 11 -23.92 -41.39 48.92
CA THR A 11 -23.31 -40.12 49.32
C THR A 11 -23.01 -39.25 48.09
N ARG A 12 -23.00 -37.91 48.27
CA ARG A 12 -22.75 -36.94 47.17
C ARG A 12 -21.37 -37.11 46.51
N HIS A 13 -20.42 -37.72 47.22
CA HIS A 13 -19.09 -38.05 46.72
C HIS A 13 -19.13 -39.27 45.78
N GLU A 14 -19.82 -40.35 46.18
CA GLU A 14 -20.05 -41.55 45.35
C GLU A 14 -20.83 -41.20 44.07
N LEU A 15 -21.84 -40.33 44.15
CA LEU A 15 -22.57 -39.83 42.97
C LEU A 15 -21.68 -39.04 41.99
N LYS A 16 -20.64 -38.34 42.49
CA LYS A 16 -19.68 -37.62 41.63
C LYS A 16 -18.66 -38.55 41.00
N GLU A 17 -18.18 -39.53 41.76
CA GLU A 17 -17.26 -40.56 41.26
C GLU A 17 -17.93 -41.45 40.22
N ASP A 18 -19.16 -41.89 40.46
CA ASP A 18 -19.89 -42.75 39.53
C ASP A 18 -20.20 -42.00 38.22
N ARG A 19 -20.64 -40.73 38.31
CA ARG A 19 -20.83 -39.88 37.13
C ARG A 19 -19.52 -39.62 36.37
N PHE A 20 -18.41 -39.44 37.08
CA PHE A 20 -17.09 -39.30 36.45
C PHE A 20 -16.66 -40.62 35.77
N LEU A 21 -16.90 -41.76 36.41
CA LEU A 21 -16.60 -43.08 35.85
C LEU A 21 -17.49 -43.41 34.64
N GLU A 22 -18.77 -43.02 34.66
CA GLU A 22 -19.69 -43.16 33.52
C GLU A 22 -19.26 -42.25 32.36
N THR A 23 -19.03 -40.96 32.61
CA THR A 23 -18.56 -40.03 31.57
C THR A 23 -17.21 -40.43 30.98
N THR A 24 -16.30 -40.97 31.79
CA THR A 24 -15.01 -41.49 31.29
C THR A 24 -15.18 -42.78 30.48
N LYS A 25 -16.06 -43.70 30.89
CA LYS A 25 -16.41 -44.89 30.10
C LYS A 25 -17.05 -44.52 28.76
N ASP A 26 -17.97 -43.57 28.76
CA ASP A 26 -18.63 -43.07 27.54
C ASP A 26 -17.62 -42.41 26.60
N PHE A 27 -16.73 -41.57 27.14
CA PHE A 27 -15.66 -40.94 26.37
C PHE A 27 -14.68 -41.95 25.76
N ILE A 28 -14.26 -42.96 26.53
CA ILE A 28 -13.38 -44.03 26.04
C ILE A 28 -14.07 -44.85 24.95
N THR A 29 -15.36 -45.15 25.14
CA THR A 29 -16.16 -45.93 24.19
C THR A 29 -16.36 -45.16 22.89
N PHE A 30 -16.69 -43.87 22.97
CA PHE A 30 -16.75 -42.95 21.84
C PHE A 30 -15.40 -42.86 21.11
N PHE A 31 -14.30 -42.60 21.84
CA PHE A 31 -12.99 -42.50 21.22
C PHE A 31 -12.57 -43.81 20.56
N ARG A 32 -12.86 -44.98 21.15
CA ARG A 32 -12.60 -46.27 20.51
C ARG A 32 -13.42 -46.45 19.24
N ALA A 33 -14.73 -46.17 19.31
CA ALA A 33 -15.65 -46.29 18.18
C ALA A 33 -15.30 -45.33 17.02
N ASN A 34 -14.72 -44.16 17.33
CA ASN A 34 -14.39 -43.11 16.36
C ASN A 34 -12.88 -42.91 16.14
N SER A 35 -12.03 -43.75 16.72
CA SER A 35 -10.57 -43.56 16.80
C SER A 35 -9.92 -43.34 15.44
N SER A 36 -10.29 -44.15 14.44
CA SER A 36 -9.77 -44.04 13.07
C SER A 36 -10.08 -42.68 12.43
N ARG A 37 -11.31 -42.17 12.62
CA ARG A 37 -11.73 -40.86 12.09
C ARG A 37 -11.06 -39.71 12.82
N ILE A 38 -10.93 -39.79 14.15
CA ILE A 38 -10.27 -38.76 14.96
C ILE A 38 -8.78 -38.69 14.62
N ILE A 39 -8.08 -39.83 14.57
CA ILE A 39 -6.67 -39.91 14.19
C ILE A 39 -6.47 -39.35 12.78
N LEU A 40 -7.30 -39.74 11.81
CA LEU A 40 -7.24 -39.20 10.45
C LEU A 40 -7.41 -37.67 10.43
N THR A 41 -8.37 -37.16 11.21
CA THR A 41 -8.64 -35.71 11.31
C THR A 41 -7.43 -34.97 11.90
N VAL A 42 -6.83 -35.50 12.98
CA VAL A 42 -5.63 -34.93 13.60
C VAL A 42 -4.44 -34.95 12.64
N ILE A 43 -4.26 -36.04 11.88
CA ILE A 43 -3.19 -36.13 10.85
C ILE A 43 -3.40 -35.08 9.76
N ILE A 44 -4.63 -34.94 9.24
CA ILE A 44 -4.95 -33.93 8.23
C ILE A 44 -4.64 -32.52 8.77
N LEU A 45 -5.07 -32.20 10.00
CA LEU A 45 -4.78 -30.92 10.63
C LEU A 45 -3.27 -30.69 10.82
N ALA A 46 -2.51 -31.71 11.22
CA ALA A 46 -1.07 -31.62 11.37
C ALA A 46 -0.36 -31.37 10.03
N VAL A 47 -0.77 -32.08 8.96
CA VAL A 47 -0.23 -31.88 7.61
C VAL A 47 -0.55 -30.47 7.10
N VAL A 48 -1.78 -29.99 7.29
CA VAL A 48 -2.17 -28.62 6.93
C VAL A 48 -1.33 -27.61 7.71
N ALA A 49 -1.15 -27.79 9.02
CA ALA A 49 -0.35 -26.90 9.85
C ALA A 49 1.13 -26.86 9.40
N ILE A 50 1.72 -28.00 9.07
CA ILE A 50 3.08 -28.09 8.52
C ILE A 50 3.14 -27.37 7.16
N GLY A 51 2.18 -27.63 6.27
CA GLY A 51 2.09 -26.98 4.96
C GLY A 51 1.99 -25.47 5.07
N VAL A 52 1.14 -24.95 5.97
CA VAL A 52 1.04 -23.51 6.27
C VAL A 52 2.35 -22.97 6.81
N ARG A 53 3.02 -23.67 7.73
CA ARG A 53 4.32 -23.25 8.27
C ARG A 53 5.39 -23.17 7.18
N VAL A 54 5.49 -24.18 6.32
CA VAL A 54 6.43 -24.21 5.20
C VAL A 54 6.13 -23.08 4.21
N TYR A 55 4.86 -22.88 3.86
CA TYR A 55 4.43 -21.80 2.98
C TYR A 55 4.81 -20.42 3.54
N LEU A 56 4.48 -20.16 4.82
CA LEU A 56 4.82 -18.89 5.48
C LEU A 56 6.33 -18.70 5.62
N SER A 57 7.08 -19.77 5.90
CA SER A 57 8.54 -19.74 5.96
C SER A 57 9.15 -19.41 4.60
N ASN A 58 8.68 -20.06 3.53
CA ASN A 58 9.12 -19.78 2.16
C ASN A 58 8.79 -18.36 1.73
N LYS A 59 7.57 -17.87 2.03
CA LYS A 59 7.17 -16.49 1.76
C LYS A 59 8.05 -15.48 2.49
N LYS A 60 8.36 -15.72 3.77
CA LYS A 60 9.28 -14.87 4.55
C LYS A 60 10.70 -14.90 3.97
N SER A 61 11.20 -16.06 3.57
CA SER A 61 12.52 -16.19 2.94
C SER A 61 12.58 -15.46 1.61
N SER A 62 11.54 -15.56 0.78
CA SER A 62 11.41 -14.85 -0.48
C SER A 62 11.40 -13.33 -0.26
N GLU A 63 10.66 -12.84 0.74
CA GLU A 63 10.63 -11.41 1.10
C GLU A 63 12.02 -10.90 1.50
N GLU A 64 12.75 -11.66 2.32
CA GLU A 64 14.07 -11.23 2.80
C GLU A 64 15.08 -11.12 1.66
N LYS A 65 15.09 -12.11 0.74
CA LYS A 65 15.93 -12.06 -0.46
C LYS A 65 15.55 -10.89 -1.38
N ALA A 66 14.26 -10.64 -1.55
CA ALA A 66 13.77 -9.51 -2.32
C ALA A 66 14.19 -8.17 -1.70
N ARG A 67 14.13 -8.05 -0.37
CA ARG A 67 14.56 -6.86 0.38
C ARG A 67 16.05 -6.59 0.20
N ILE A 68 16.89 -7.62 0.24
CA ILE A 68 18.33 -7.46 0.02
C ILE A 68 18.61 -7.01 -1.42
N LYS A 69 17.94 -7.59 -2.43
CA LYS A 69 18.08 -7.12 -3.81
C LYS A 69 17.56 -5.70 -4.00
N MET A 70 16.49 -5.31 -3.30
CA MET A 70 16.00 -3.93 -3.29
C MET A 70 17.09 -2.97 -2.84
N LEU A 71 17.83 -3.26 -1.77
CA LEU A 71 18.92 -2.37 -1.33
C LEU A 71 19.98 -2.13 -2.41
N TYR A 72 20.29 -3.16 -3.21
CA TYR A 72 21.21 -3.04 -4.32
C TYR A 72 20.62 -2.20 -5.47
N ALA A 73 19.36 -2.44 -5.84
CA ALA A 73 18.67 -1.67 -6.87
C ALA A 73 18.48 -0.19 -6.46
N ASP A 74 18.13 0.05 -5.19
CA ASP A 74 18.00 1.37 -4.58
C ASP A 74 19.35 2.11 -4.69
N ASN A 75 20.48 1.47 -4.38
CA ASN A 75 21.79 2.11 -4.52
C ASN A 75 22.09 2.55 -5.96
N ILE A 76 21.78 1.72 -6.96
CA ILE A 76 21.95 2.06 -8.38
C ILE A 76 21.08 3.27 -8.75
N TYR A 77 19.83 3.27 -8.28
CA TYR A 77 18.87 4.34 -8.50
C TYR A 77 19.33 5.66 -7.89
N GLU A 78 19.79 5.65 -6.63
CA GLU A 78 20.29 6.85 -5.93
C GLU A 78 21.56 7.42 -6.58
N ASN A 79 22.36 6.58 -7.23
CA ASN A 79 23.52 7.03 -8.02
C ASN A 79 23.12 7.65 -9.37
N GLY A 80 21.82 7.70 -9.71
CA GLY A 80 21.30 8.25 -10.96
C GLY A 80 21.42 7.31 -12.16
N ASN A 81 21.86 6.07 -11.97
CA ASN A 81 22.00 5.08 -13.05
C ASN A 81 20.65 4.42 -13.38
N PHE A 82 19.70 5.22 -13.85
CA PHE A 82 18.31 4.80 -14.01
C PHE A 82 18.11 3.63 -14.99
N LYS A 83 18.91 3.53 -16.05
CA LYS A 83 18.84 2.40 -17.00
C LYS A 83 19.23 1.07 -16.35
N ASP A 84 20.25 1.07 -15.50
CA ASP A 84 20.66 -0.13 -14.76
C ASP A 84 19.66 -0.45 -13.63
N ALA A 85 19.10 0.60 -13.00
CA ALA A 85 18.05 0.45 -12.00
C ALA A 85 16.80 -0.22 -12.58
N VAL A 86 16.41 0.10 -13.83
CA VAL A 86 15.32 -0.59 -14.55
C VAL A 86 15.56 -2.10 -14.56
N VAL A 87 16.76 -2.54 -14.96
CA VAL A 87 17.10 -3.97 -15.03
C VAL A 87 17.05 -4.61 -13.64
N ALA A 88 17.60 -3.95 -12.63
CA ALA A 88 17.63 -4.46 -11.26
C ALA A 88 16.23 -4.61 -10.66
N TYR A 89 15.36 -3.61 -10.80
CA TYR A 89 13.97 -3.71 -10.30
C TYR A 89 13.13 -4.71 -11.08
N GLN A 90 13.31 -4.83 -12.40
CA GLN A 90 12.65 -5.86 -13.21
C GLN A 90 13.00 -7.27 -12.72
N ASP A 91 14.27 -7.54 -12.41
CA ASP A 91 14.70 -8.83 -11.86
C ASP A 91 14.01 -9.14 -10.52
N ILE A 92 13.89 -8.15 -9.63
CA ILE A 92 13.19 -8.29 -8.35
C ILE A 92 11.71 -8.64 -8.59
N ILE A 93 11.04 -7.94 -9.49
CA ILE A 93 9.61 -8.17 -9.79
C ILE A 93 9.41 -9.56 -10.41
N LYS A 94 10.30 -9.96 -11.32
CA LYS A 94 10.23 -11.26 -12.01
C LYS A 94 10.44 -12.42 -11.04
N VAL A 95 11.44 -12.33 -10.16
CA VAL A 95 11.82 -13.43 -9.26
C VAL A 95 10.99 -13.44 -7.98
N TYR A 96 10.56 -12.27 -7.50
CA TYR A 96 9.94 -12.10 -6.19
C TYR A 96 8.57 -11.41 -6.23
N GLY A 97 7.83 -11.44 -7.35
CA GLY A 97 6.59 -10.68 -7.56
C GLY A 97 5.50 -10.77 -6.49
N GLY A 98 5.47 -11.85 -5.68
CA GLY A 98 4.54 -12.01 -4.56
C GLY A 98 4.94 -11.30 -3.25
N THR A 99 6.09 -10.62 -3.23
CA THR A 99 6.67 -9.96 -2.04
C THR A 99 6.27 -8.49 -1.97
N LYS A 100 6.25 -7.92 -0.76
CA LYS A 100 6.06 -6.48 -0.55
C LYS A 100 7.21 -5.68 -1.18
N SER A 101 8.43 -6.22 -1.10
CA SER A 101 9.60 -5.65 -1.77
C SER A 101 9.41 -5.55 -3.28
N ALA A 102 8.89 -6.57 -3.96
CA ALA A 102 8.58 -6.49 -5.40
C ALA A 102 7.45 -5.51 -5.73
N GLN A 103 6.44 -5.39 -4.87
CA GLN A 103 5.40 -4.36 -5.04
C GLN A 103 6.02 -2.95 -4.97
N ARG A 104 6.91 -2.72 -4.00
CA ARG A 104 7.66 -1.45 -3.89
C ARG A 104 8.61 -1.25 -5.08
N ALA A 105 9.31 -2.29 -5.52
CA ALA A 105 10.16 -2.28 -6.72
C ALA A 105 9.40 -1.80 -7.95
N THR A 106 8.10 -2.11 -8.06
CA THR A 106 7.27 -1.67 -9.19
C THR A 106 7.17 -0.15 -9.26
N LEU A 107 7.10 0.54 -8.12
CA LEU A 107 7.11 2.01 -8.07
C LEU A 107 8.47 2.58 -8.48
N PHE A 108 9.57 2.03 -7.97
CA PHE A 108 10.91 2.51 -8.32
C PHE A 108 11.30 2.16 -9.75
N LEU A 109 10.79 1.06 -10.31
CA LEU A 109 10.90 0.77 -11.73
C LEU A 109 10.22 1.86 -12.57
N ALA A 110 9.00 2.27 -12.18
CA ALA A 110 8.30 3.37 -12.84
C ALA A 110 9.10 4.69 -12.77
N ASN A 111 9.66 5.03 -11.59
CA ASN A 111 10.56 6.17 -11.44
C ASN A 111 11.79 6.05 -12.35
N SER A 112 12.41 4.87 -12.40
CA SER A 112 13.60 4.64 -13.22
C SER A 112 13.29 4.84 -14.71
N TYR A 113 12.13 4.37 -15.18
CA TYR A 113 11.66 4.64 -16.53
C TYR A 113 11.45 6.13 -16.77
N PHE A 114 10.76 6.82 -15.85
CA PHE A 114 10.52 8.26 -15.92
C PHE A 114 11.83 9.05 -16.07
N PHE A 115 12.79 8.83 -15.18
CA PHE A 115 14.07 9.54 -15.20
C PHE A 115 14.98 9.13 -16.38
N SER A 116 14.79 7.93 -16.93
CA SER A 116 15.49 7.49 -18.15
C SER A 116 14.85 8.01 -19.46
N GLY A 117 13.71 8.69 -19.38
CA GLY A 117 13.00 9.29 -20.51
C GLY A 117 11.93 8.39 -21.15
N ASP A 118 11.74 7.16 -20.66
CA ASP A 118 10.75 6.22 -21.18
C ASP A 118 9.38 6.45 -20.52
N MET A 119 8.67 7.45 -21.04
CA MET A 119 7.41 7.91 -20.45
C MET A 119 6.27 6.89 -20.58
N ASP A 120 6.29 6.02 -21.60
CA ASP A 120 5.24 5.04 -21.82
C ASP A 120 5.34 3.88 -20.83
N ASN A 121 6.55 3.36 -20.62
CA ASN A 121 6.77 2.37 -19.56
C ASN A 121 6.59 2.98 -18.17
N ALA A 122 7.01 4.22 -17.95
CA ALA A 122 6.77 4.92 -16.69
C ALA A 122 5.28 4.95 -16.34
N LEU A 123 4.43 5.35 -17.29
CA LEU A 123 2.99 5.43 -17.10
C LEU A 123 2.37 4.06 -16.76
N ASP A 124 2.73 3.02 -17.50
CA ASP A 124 2.21 1.66 -17.27
C ASP A 124 2.62 1.15 -15.88
N TYR A 125 3.90 1.29 -15.52
CA TYR A 125 4.39 0.82 -14.22
C TYR A 125 3.91 1.67 -13.05
N TYR A 126 3.69 2.98 -13.19
CA TYR A 126 3.03 3.78 -12.16
C TYR A 126 1.59 3.32 -11.90
N ASN A 127 0.83 3.05 -12.96
CA ASN A 127 -0.53 2.51 -12.84
C ASN A 127 -0.56 1.12 -12.18
N LYS A 128 0.40 0.25 -12.52
CA LYS A 128 0.58 -1.04 -11.85
C LYS A 128 0.94 -0.87 -10.37
N ALA A 129 1.88 0.02 -10.06
CA ALA A 129 2.29 0.32 -8.70
C ALA A 129 1.12 0.85 -7.86
N TYR A 130 0.33 1.79 -8.38
CA TYR A 130 -0.86 2.32 -7.71
C TYR A 130 -1.85 1.21 -7.33
N LYS A 131 -2.15 0.30 -8.27
CA LYS A 131 -3.03 -0.86 -8.01
C LYS A 131 -2.48 -1.78 -6.92
N LEU A 132 -1.18 -2.08 -6.96
CA LEU A 132 -0.53 -2.96 -5.99
C LEU A 132 -0.41 -2.34 -4.60
N LEU A 133 -0.18 -1.03 -4.54
CA LEU A 133 0.18 -0.30 -3.32
C LEU A 133 -1.00 0.42 -2.67
N LYS A 134 -2.23 0.26 -3.18
CA LYS A 134 -3.46 0.91 -2.68
C LYS A 134 -3.69 0.82 -1.16
N LYS A 135 -3.18 -0.23 -0.51
CA LYS A 135 -3.27 -0.41 0.96
C LYS A 135 -2.24 0.40 1.77
N ASN A 136 -1.29 1.04 1.10
CA ASN A 136 -0.30 1.92 1.71
C ASN A 136 -0.50 3.33 1.13
N PRO A 137 -1.21 4.23 1.84
CA PRO A 137 -1.54 5.55 1.33
C PRO A 137 -0.34 6.35 0.83
N ASN A 138 0.79 6.32 1.54
CA ASN A 138 2.01 7.05 1.15
C ASN A 138 2.60 6.55 -0.17
N LEU A 139 2.57 5.24 -0.41
CA LEU A 139 3.10 4.67 -1.65
C LEU A 139 2.11 4.76 -2.81
N ALA A 140 0.82 4.65 -2.52
CA ALA A 140 -0.23 4.83 -3.51
C ALA A 140 -0.27 6.28 -4.02
N SER A 141 -0.21 7.27 -3.12
CA SER A 141 -0.16 8.67 -3.51
C SER A 141 1.12 9.01 -4.30
N ALA A 142 2.26 8.44 -3.93
CA ALA A 142 3.50 8.58 -4.70
C ALA A 142 3.40 7.98 -6.12
N ALA A 143 2.75 6.83 -6.29
CA ALA A 143 2.52 6.25 -7.60
C ALA A 143 1.60 7.13 -8.46
N LEU A 144 0.54 7.67 -7.85
CA LEU A 144 -0.42 8.54 -8.51
C LEU A 144 0.19 9.91 -8.89
N MET A 145 1.05 10.45 -8.02
CA MET A 145 1.91 11.59 -8.34
C MET A 145 2.76 11.31 -9.57
N GLY A 146 3.37 10.13 -9.66
CA GLY A 146 4.14 9.70 -10.82
C GLY A 146 3.34 9.68 -12.12
N VAL A 147 2.07 9.23 -12.08
CA VAL A 147 1.15 9.31 -13.23
C VAL A 147 0.96 10.77 -13.66
N GLY A 148 0.66 11.66 -12.72
CA GLY A 148 0.54 13.10 -12.99
C GLY A 148 1.80 13.68 -13.62
N SER A 149 2.97 13.34 -13.08
CA SER A 149 4.27 13.81 -13.58
C SER A 149 4.57 13.33 -15.00
N VAL A 150 4.14 12.13 -15.37
CA VAL A 150 4.26 11.66 -16.77
C VAL A 150 3.42 12.52 -17.71
N TYR A 151 2.17 12.82 -17.35
CA TYR A 151 1.32 13.69 -18.18
C TYR A 151 1.86 15.13 -18.25
N GLU A 152 2.37 15.65 -17.14
CA GLU A 152 3.05 16.95 -17.10
C GLU A 152 4.25 16.98 -18.05
N GLN A 153 5.11 15.94 -18.00
CA GLN A 153 6.28 15.83 -18.88
C GLN A 153 5.91 15.70 -20.36
N LYS A 154 4.73 15.14 -20.66
CA LYS A 154 4.16 15.07 -22.02
C LYS A 154 3.46 16.38 -22.44
N GLY A 155 3.41 17.40 -21.57
CA GLY A 155 2.71 18.67 -21.82
C GLY A 155 1.18 18.57 -21.73
N SER A 156 0.65 17.44 -21.28
CA SER A 156 -0.78 17.20 -21.10
C SER A 156 -1.21 17.72 -19.72
N PHE A 157 -1.21 19.05 -19.56
CA PHE A 157 -1.37 19.69 -18.25
C PHE A 157 -2.74 19.46 -17.62
N ASP A 158 -3.82 19.43 -18.39
CA ASP A 158 -5.16 19.17 -17.85
C ASP A 158 -5.30 17.72 -17.35
N GLU A 159 -4.67 16.76 -18.02
CA GLU A 159 -4.57 15.37 -17.54
C GLU A 159 -3.74 15.30 -16.26
N ALA A 160 -2.57 15.95 -16.21
CA ALA A 160 -1.73 15.99 -15.02
C ALA A 160 -2.50 16.55 -13.81
N ILE A 161 -3.22 17.66 -14.00
CA ILE A 161 -4.05 18.30 -12.96
C ILE A 161 -5.09 17.33 -12.41
N LYS A 162 -5.76 16.51 -13.24
CA LYS A 162 -6.75 15.51 -12.76
C LYS A 162 -6.12 14.54 -11.76
N TYR A 163 -4.92 14.04 -12.04
CA TYR A 163 -4.23 13.11 -11.14
C TYR A 163 -3.70 13.80 -9.88
N TYR A 164 -3.20 15.03 -10.00
CA TYR A 164 -2.82 15.81 -8.81
C TYR A 164 -4.04 16.12 -7.92
N ASP A 165 -5.20 16.41 -8.50
CA ASP A 165 -6.44 16.62 -7.75
C ASP A 165 -6.92 15.36 -7.02
N GLU A 166 -6.74 14.17 -7.61
CA GLU A 166 -7.00 12.90 -6.93
C GLU A 166 -6.06 12.73 -5.73
N VAL A 167 -4.76 13.05 -5.86
CA VAL A 167 -3.82 13.04 -4.72
C VAL A 167 -4.26 14.02 -3.62
N ILE A 168 -4.62 15.25 -3.99
CA ILE A 168 -5.03 16.30 -3.04
C ILE A 168 -6.29 15.91 -2.27
N THR A 169 -7.21 15.21 -2.94
CA THR A 169 -8.53 14.85 -2.39
C THR A 169 -8.50 13.56 -1.59
N ASP A 170 -7.85 12.51 -2.10
CA ASP A 170 -7.95 11.16 -1.54
C ASP A 170 -6.81 10.84 -0.57
N TYR A 171 -5.68 11.57 -0.65
CA TYR A 171 -4.47 11.29 0.11
C TYR A 171 -4.05 12.46 1.01
N LYS A 172 -5.03 12.99 1.76
CA LYS A 172 -4.93 14.25 2.52
C LYS A 172 -3.78 14.28 3.54
N ASP A 173 -3.55 13.16 4.20
CA ASP A 173 -2.59 13.03 5.30
C ASP A 173 -1.21 12.51 4.84
N THR A 174 -0.99 12.44 3.52
CA THR A 174 0.29 11.97 2.96
C THR A 174 1.19 13.15 2.57
N PRO A 175 2.53 12.99 2.66
CA PRO A 175 3.46 14.03 2.21
C PRO A 175 3.26 14.44 0.75
N ALA A 176 2.76 13.53 -0.10
CA ALA A 176 2.51 13.80 -1.51
C ALA A 176 1.47 14.91 -1.77
N ARG A 177 0.62 15.27 -0.79
CA ARG A 177 -0.41 16.29 -0.99
C ARG A 177 0.20 17.66 -1.30
N ILE A 178 1.23 18.08 -0.57
CA ILE A 178 1.85 19.39 -0.81
C ILE A 178 2.56 19.41 -2.17
N ASP A 179 3.24 18.32 -2.53
CA ASP A 179 3.87 18.18 -3.84
C ASP A 179 2.82 18.24 -4.98
N ALA A 180 1.66 17.61 -4.79
CA ALA A 180 0.55 17.65 -5.74
C ALA A 180 -0.03 19.07 -5.90
N LEU A 181 -0.18 19.83 -4.82
CA LEU A 181 -0.62 21.23 -4.87
C LEU A 181 0.36 22.09 -5.69
N PHE A 182 1.66 21.94 -5.44
CA PHE A 182 2.68 22.65 -6.21
C PHE A 182 2.69 22.23 -7.68
N ALA A 183 2.61 20.93 -7.97
CA ALA A 183 2.61 20.43 -9.33
C ALA A 183 1.36 20.86 -10.11
N LYS A 184 0.18 20.86 -9.46
CA LYS A 184 -1.05 21.43 -10.03
C LYS A 184 -0.90 22.92 -10.33
N ALA A 185 -0.41 23.71 -9.38
CA ALA A 185 -0.22 25.14 -9.59
C ALA A 185 0.74 25.41 -10.76
N ARG A 186 1.84 24.66 -10.85
CA ARG A 186 2.80 24.73 -11.96
C ARG A 186 2.16 24.35 -13.30
N CYS A 187 1.36 23.29 -13.37
CA CYS A 187 0.62 22.92 -14.59
C CYS A 187 -0.36 24.02 -15.03
N LEU A 188 -1.04 24.66 -14.08
CA LEU A 188 -1.94 25.79 -14.36
C LEU A 188 -1.15 26.98 -14.92
N GLU A 189 0.04 27.25 -14.41
CA GLU A 189 0.92 28.29 -14.96
C GLU A 189 1.36 27.99 -16.40
N PHE A 190 1.85 26.77 -16.66
CA PHE A 190 2.23 26.38 -18.03
C PHE A 190 1.04 26.40 -19.01
N SER A 191 -0.18 26.28 -18.50
CA SER A 191 -1.42 26.42 -19.27
C SER A 191 -1.95 27.86 -19.34
N ASN A 192 -1.17 28.86 -18.90
CA ASN A 192 -1.55 30.29 -18.81
C ASN A 192 -2.80 30.57 -17.95
N ARG A 193 -3.17 29.65 -17.04
CA ARG A 193 -4.30 29.79 -16.10
C ARG A 193 -3.86 30.42 -14.79
N PHE A 194 -3.23 31.60 -14.89
CA PHE A 194 -2.55 32.25 -13.75
C PHE A 194 -3.47 32.55 -12.57
N ALA A 195 -4.71 32.96 -12.82
CA ALA A 195 -5.68 33.23 -11.75
C ALA A 195 -6.01 31.96 -10.93
N ASP A 196 -6.08 30.80 -11.58
CA ASP A 196 -6.32 29.52 -10.89
C ASP A 196 -5.06 29.04 -10.16
N ALA A 197 -3.87 29.22 -10.76
CA ALA A 197 -2.60 28.92 -10.10
C ALA A 197 -2.44 29.71 -8.80
N ILE A 198 -2.76 31.01 -8.80
CA ILE A 198 -2.74 31.86 -7.61
C ILE A 198 -3.64 31.29 -6.51
N LYS A 199 -4.86 30.82 -6.83
CA LYS A 199 -5.75 30.21 -5.82
C LYS A 199 -5.12 28.98 -5.16
N VAL A 200 -4.45 28.13 -5.94
CA VAL A 200 -3.77 26.93 -5.42
C VAL A 200 -2.58 27.33 -4.53
N TYR A 201 -1.79 28.34 -4.92
CA TYR A 201 -0.71 28.84 -4.07
C TYR A 201 -1.20 29.47 -2.76
N GLU A 202 -2.32 30.20 -2.79
CA GLU A 202 -2.92 30.72 -1.55
C GLU A 202 -3.42 29.58 -0.66
N GLN A 203 -3.95 28.50 -1.24
CA GLN A 203 -4.29 27.28 -0.50
C GLN A 203 -3.06 26.68 0.17
N ILE A 204 -1.92 26.60 -0.51
CA ILE A 204 -0.66 26.11 0.07
C ILE A 204 -0.26 26.93 1.30
N LYS A 205 -0.31 28.27 1.21
CA LYS A 205 0.02 29.15 2.34
C LYS A 205 -0.93 28.98 3.53
N MET A 206 -2.21 28.71 3.26
CA MET A 206 -3.21 28.48 4.31
C MET A 206 -3.04 27.11 4.99
N ASP A 207 -2.87 26.06 4.19
CA ASP A 207 -2.80 24.67 4.66
C ASP A 207 -1.42 24.32 5.26
N TYR A 208 -0.34 25.00 4.82
CA TYR A 208 1.06 24.71 5.17
C TYR A 208 1.84 26.00 5.52
N PRO A 209 1.58 26.63 6.68
CA PRO A 209 2.18 27.92 7.04
C PRO A 209 3.69 27.87 7.35
N ASP A 210 4.31 26.69 7.30
CA ASP A 210 5.74 26.52 7.54
C ASP A 210 6.59 27.27 6.48
N ALA A 211 7.71 27.83 6.93
CA ALA A 211 8.44 28.87 6.21
C ALA A 211 8.91 28.45 4.79
N THR A 212 9.26 27.18 4.56
CA THR A 212 9.82 26.75 3.26
C THR A 212 8.78 26.81 2.13
N PHE A 213 7.65 26.13 2.28
CA PHE A 213 6.61 26.08 1.22
C PHE A 213 5.86 27.40 1.08
N THR A 214 5.66 28.13 2.18
CA THR A 214 4.97 29.42 2.18
C THR A 214 5.77 30.49 1.43
N ASN A 215 7.10 30.48 1.54
CA ASN A 215 7.97 31.42 0.82
C ASN A 215 7.87 31.23 -0.70
N ASP A 216 7.99 29.99 -1.17
CA ASP A 216 7.92 29.66 -2.60
C ASP A 216 6.55 30.04 -3.19
N ALA A 217 5.46 29.65 -2.51
CA ALA A 217 4.11 30.01 -2.92
C ALA A 217 3.90 31.53 -2.97
N THR A 218 4.41 32.28 -1.99
CA THR A 218 4.30 33.75 -1.93
C THR A 218 5.04 34.43 -3.08
N GLN A 219 6.24 33.96 -3.42
CA GLN A 219 7.01 34.46 -4.56
C GLN A 219 6.25 34.24 -5.87
N ARG A 220 5.70 33.03 -6.08
CA ARG A 220 4.91 32.71 -7.28
C ARG A 220 3.65 33.55 -7.38
N ILE A 221 2.90 33.74 -6.28
CA ILE A 221 1.71 34.61 -6.27
C ILE A 221 2.07 36.04 -6.71
N THR A 222 3.15 36.60 -6.17
CA THR A 222 3.58 37.97 -6.48
C THR A 222 3.90 38.12 -7.97
N PHE A 223 4.66 37.18 -8.52
CA PHE A 223 4.99 37.14 -9.95
C PHE A 223 3.74 37.03 -10.82
N LEU A 224 2.84 36.09 -10.50
CA LEU A 224 1.65 35.81 -11.29
C LEU A 224 0.62 36.94 -11.26
N ARG A 225 0.50 37.69 -10.16
CA ARG A 225 -0.38 38.86 -10.09
C ARG A 225 0.04 39.94 -11.10
N GLY A 226 1.34 40.14 -11.29
CA GLY A 226 1.86 41.01 -12.33
C GLY A 226 1.46 40.53 -13.73
N ALA A 227 1.64 39.23 -14.02
CA ALA A 227 1.28 38.65 -15.31
C ALA A 227 -0.23 38.73 -15.62
N VAL A 228 -1.09 38.51 -14.62
CA VAL A 228 -2.56 38.66 -14.76
C VAL A 228 -2.94 40.09 -15.09
N GLU A 229 -2.32 41.08 -14.44
CA GLU A 229 -2.60 42.49 -14.72
C GLU A 229 -2.14 42.89 -16.13
N SER A 230 -0.97 42.43 -16.57
CA SER A 230 -0.52 42.62 -17.96
C SER A 230 -1.52 42.05 -18.97
N GLN A 231 -1.98 40.80 -18.78
CA GLN A 231 -2.99 40.19 -19.64
C GLN A 231 -4.32 40.95 -19.65
N ARG A 232 -4.70 41.56 -18.51
CA ARG A 232 -5.93 42.36 -18.41
C ARG A 232 -5.81 43.65 -19.21
N ILE A 233 -4.65 44.31 -19.15
CA ILE A 233 -4.37 45.54 -19.91
C ILE A 233 -4.36 45.25 -21.42
N GLU A 234 -3.69 44.19 -21.85
CA GLU A 234 -3.62 43.79 -23.27
C GLU A 234 -4.99 43.46 -23.88
N LYS A 235 -5.90 42.84 -23.11
CA LYS A 235 -7.26 42.51 -23.57
C LYS A 235 -8.26 43.68 -23.50
N GLY A 236 -7.89 44.75 -22.80
CA GLY A 236 -8.70 45.96 -22.64
C GLY A 236 -8.38 47.07 -23.65
N GLN A 237 -7.41 46.83 -24.54
CA GLN A 237 -7.06 47.64 -25.72
C GLN A 237 -7.60 46.98 -26.99
#